data_AF-A0A1V4XX81-F1
#
_entry.id   AF-A0A1V4XX81-F1
#
_cell.length_a   1.000
_cell.length_b   1.000
_cell.length_c   1.000
_cell.angle_alpha   90.00
_cell.angle_beta   90.00
_cell.angle_gamma   90.00
#
_symmetry.space_group_name_H-M   'P 1'
#
loop_
_entity.id
_entity.type
_entity.pdbx_description
1 polymer ?
#
loop_
_entity_poly.entity_id
_entity_poly.type
_entity_poly.pdbx_seq_one_letter_code
_entity_poly.pdbx_strand_id
1 'polypeptide(L)'
;MRPGLLSDLVGSGYELFLEGDHIRYRYLKPGDPPETVKPLLDELKRHKSEVVKILRMGDSIAPPRKAGQQSAETASWPREVQPLVDWFMTLGTPTAAFQMGEHRHIVAPEKFFRSLRQDIEAGPEGPRGRHGVVIQDLTALKKLLN
;
A
#
# COMPACT_ATOMS: atom_id res chain seq x y z
N MET A 1 19.31 -17.30 19.25
CA MET A 1 17.85 -17.06 19.22
C MET A 1 17.15 -18.25 18.57
N ARG A 2 15.91 -18.59 18.99
CA ARG A 2 15.13 -19.63 18.28
C ARG A 2 14.74 -19.13 16.88
N PRO A 3 14.93 -19.93 15.80
CA PRO A 3 14.67 -19.48 14.43
C PRO A 3 13.18 -19.23 14.10
N GLY A 4 12.25 -19.55 15.01
CA GLY A 4 10.82 -19.30 14.87
C GLY A 4 10.26 -18.15 15.73
N LEU A 5 11.08 -17.49 16.57
CA LEU A 5 10.60 -16.51 17.57
C LEU A 5 9.77 -15.37 16.95
N LEU A 6 10.22 -14.85 15.80
CA LEU A 6 9.52 -13.79 15.08
C LEU A 6 8.21 -14.30 14.48
N SER A 7 8.23 -15.50 13.89
CA SER A 7 7.03 -16.17 13.35
C SER A 7 5.99 -16.49 14.43
N ASP A 8 6.42 -16.86 15.64
CA ASP A 8 5.56 -17.11 16.80
C ASP A 8 4.87 -15.83 17.31
N LEU A 9 5.62 -14.73 17.44
CA LEU A 9 5.05 -13.42 17.80
C LEU A 9 4.05 -12.96 16.75
N VAL A 10 4.42 -13.13 15.49
CA VAL A 10 3.59 -12.84 14.33
C VAL A 10 2.30 -13.68 14.28
N GLY A 11 2.40 -14.99 14.50
CA GLY A 11 1.24 -15.88 14.61
C GLY A 11 0.34 -15.53 15.80
N SER A 12 0.94 -15.05 16.88
CA SER A 12 0.22 -14.55 18.05
C SER A 12 -0.56 -13.25 17.76
N GLY A 13 -0.22 -12.54 16.69
CA GLY A 13 -0.89 -11.30 16.26
C GLY A 13 -0.08 -10.03 16.54
N TYR A 14 1.22 -10.17 16.81
CA TYR A 14 2.14 -9.04 16.90
C TYR A 14 2.79 -8.77 15.55
N GLU A 15 2.85 -7.51 15.16
CA GLU A 15 3.64 -7.09 14.03
C GLU A 15 4.94 -6.47 14.53
N LEU A 16 6.08 -6.99 14.05
CA LEU A 16 7.41 -6.49 14.36
C LEU A 16 7.95 -5.70 13.17
N PHE A 17 8.54 -4.54 13.45
CA PHE A 17 9.18 -3.71 12.43
C PHE A 17 10.43 -3.03 12.98
N LEU A 18 11.37 -2.76 12.10
CA LEU A 18 12.56 -1.98 12.43
C LEU A 18 12.31 -0.50 12.22
N GLU A 19 12.62 0.29 13.23
CA GLU A 19 12.73 1.74 13.16
C GLU A 19 14.20 2.11 13.41
N GLY A 20 14.98 2.18 12.32
CA GLY A 20 16.43 2.32 12.40
C GLY A 20 17.08 1.09 13.06
N ASP A 21 17.67 1.28 14.23
CA ASP A 21 18.29 0.23 15.05
C ASP A 21 17.40 -0.23 16.23
N HIS A 22 16.15 0.24 16.26
CA HIS A 22 15.17 -0.14 17.26
C HIS A 22 14.15 -1.11 16.69
N ILE A 23 13.88 -2.18 17.44
CA ILE A 23 12.80 -3.11 17.14
C ILE A 23 11.55 -2.57 17.80
N ARG A 24 10.52 -2.28 17.01
CA ARG A 24 9.17 -1.96 17.49
C ARG A 24 8.24 -3.14 17.23
N TYR A 25 7.27 -3.32 18.11
CA TYR A 25 6.23 -4.33 17.96
C TYR A 25 4.88 -3.74 18.34
N ARG A 26 3.83 -4.11 17.60
CA ARG A 26 2.44 -3.69 17.86
C ARG A 26 1.51 -4.89 17.84
N TYR A 27 0.56 -4.94 18.77
CA TYR A 27 -0.47 -5.98 18.78
C TYR A 27 -1.64 -5.56 17.88
N LEU A 28 -2.01 -6.40 16.92
CA LEU A 28 -3.01 -6.09 15.89
C LEU A 28 -4.38 -6.76 16.12
N LYS A 29 -4.50 -7.68 17.07
CA LYS A 29 -5.76 -8.39 17.34
C LYS A 29 -6.60 -7.62 18.35
N PRO A 30 -7.95 -7.66 18.25
CA PRO A 30 -8.83 -7.11 19.27
C PRO A 30 -8.79 -7.99 20.53
N GLY A 31 -8.50 -7.38 21.68
CA GLY A 31 -8.42 -8.06 22.98
C GLY A 31 -7.10 -7.83 23.70
N ASP A 32 -6.94 -8.48 24.85
CA ASP A 32 -5.69 -8.48 25.59
C ASP A 32 -4.66 -9.40 24.93
N PRO A 33 -3.38 -9.00 24.94
CA PRO A 33 -2.34 -9.84 24.38
C PRO A 33 -2.21 -11.16 25.14
N PRO A 34 -2.10 -12.29 24.43
CA PRO A 34 -2.05 -13.59 25.08
C PRO A 34 -0.80 -13.71 25.95
N GLU A 35 -0.94 -14.18 27.19
CA GLU A 35 0.20 -14.24 28.15
C GLU A 35 1.38 -15.09 27.65
N THR A 36 1.13 -15.96 26.68
CA THR A 36 2.15 -16.76 25.97
C THR A 36 3.18 -15.91 25.23
N VAL A 37 2.91 -14.63 24.95
CA VAL A 37 3.86 -13.73 24.29
C VAL A 37 4.84 -13.01 25.22
N LYS A 38 4.57 -12.98 26.54
CA LYS A 38 5.48 -12.37 27.52
C LYS A 38 6.90 -12.97 27.45
N PRO A 39 7.10 -14.30 27.49
CA PRO A 39 8.43 -14.89 27.36
C PRO A 39 9.05 -14.64 25.98
N LEU A 40 8.24 -14.56 24.92
CA LEU A 40 8.71 -14.28 23.56
C LEU A 40 9.25 -12.84 23.43
N LEU A 41 8.60 -11.87 24.09
CA LEU A 41 9.07 -10.48 24.13
C LEU A 41 10.33 -10.30 24.97
N ASP A 42 10.46 -11.06 26.07
CA ASP A 42 11.69 -11.07 26.88
C ASP A 42 12.86 -11.68 26.11
N GLU A 43 12.63 -12.77 25.38
CA GLU A 43 13.63 -13.38 24.50
C GLU A 43 14.04 -12.42 23.35
N LEU A 44 13.07 -11.70 22.77
CA LEU A 44 13.31 -10.67 21.75
C LEU A 44 14.21 -9.53 22.28
N LYS A 45 13.96 -9.07 23.52
CA LYS A 45 14.79 -8.03 24.17
C LYS A 45 16.21 -8.53 24.43
N ARG A 46 16.35 -9.78 24.88
CA ARG A 46 17.66 -10.40 25.14
C ARG A 46 18.47 -10.61 23.86
N HIS A 47 17.82 -10.89 22.74
CA HIS A 47 18.46 -11.15 21.45
C HIS A 47 18.26 -10.04 20.41
N LYS A 48 18.08 -8.78 20.84
CA LYS A 48 17.84 -7.61 19.98
C LYS A 48 18.78 -7.53 18.78
N SER A 49 20.09 -7.71 18.99
CA SER A 49 21.10 -7.59 17.94
C SER A 49 20.94 -8.66 16.85
N GLU A 50 20.56 -9.87 17.24
CA GLU A 50 20.32 -10.99 16.33
C GLU A 50 19.02 -10.79 15.56
N VAL A 51 17.97 -10.29 16.22
CA VAL A 51 16.70 -9.91 15.57
C VAL A 51 16.90 -8.79 14.56
N VAL A 52 17.64 -7.73 14.90
CA VAL A 52 17.96 -6.64 13.98
C VAL A 52 18.73 -7.17 12.78
N LYS A 53 19.68 -8.09 12.99
CA LYS A 53 20.43 -8.72 11.91
C LYS A 53 19.52 -9.57 11.00
N ILE A 54 18.59 -10.34 11.57
CA ILE A 54 17.60 -11.13 10.80
C ILE A 54 16.68 -10.21 10.01
N LEU A 55 16.11 -9.17 10.63
CA LEU A 55 15.22 -8.21 9.97
C LEU A 55 15.94 -7.32 8.93
N ARG A 56 17.27 -7.12 9.07
CA ARG A 56 18.10 -6.44 8.06
C ARG A 56 18.54 -7.37 6.92
N MET A 57 18.79 -8.65 7.19
CA MET A 57 19.26 -9.62 6.20
C MET A 57 18.13 -10.32 5.43
N GLY A 58 16.93 -10.39 5.99
CA GLY A 58 15.79 -11.07 5.39
C GLY A 58 14.53 -10.25 5.60
N ASP A 59 13.96 -9.81 4.49
CA ASP A 59 12.57 -9.50 4.22
C ASP A 59 11.66 -9.64 5.45
N SER A 60 11.16 -8.49 5.93
CA SER A 60 10.04 -8.32 6.85
C SER A 60 9.34 -9.62 7.22
N ILE A 61 9.58 -10.15 8.42
CA ILE A 61 8.79 -11.25 8.98
C ILE A 61 7.43 -10.68 9.36
N ALA A 62 6.60 -10.46 8.35
CA ALA A 62 5.23 -10.05 8.46
C ALA A 62 4.34 -11.28 8.75
N PRO A 63 3.15 -11.09 9.32
CA PRO A 63 2.11 -12.13 9.39
C PRO A 63 1.86 -12.77 8.04
N PRO A 64 1.26 -13.98 8.00
CA PRO A 64 0.68 -14.49 6.77
C PRO A 64 -0.18 -13.36 6.24
N ARG A 65 0.34 -12.70 5.20
CA ARG A 65 -0.36 -11.68 4.46
C ARG A 65 -1.61 -12.41 4.02
N LYS A 66 -2.77 -11.97 4.55
CA LYS A 66 -4.07 -12.39 4.04
C LYS A 66 -3.93 -12.42 2.53
N ALA A 67 -4.14 -13.62 1.95
CA ALA A 67 -4.08 -13.95 0.53
C ALA A 67 -3.88 -12.71 -0.36
N GLY A 68 -2.63 -12.43 -0.68
CA GLY A 68 -2.21 -11.32 -1.53
C GLY A 68 -0.78 -11.52 -2.05
N GLN A 69 -0.33 -12.78 -2.12
CA GLN A 69 0.55 -13.22 -3.20
C GLN A 69 -0.42 -13.48 -4.36
N GLN A 70 -0.22 -12.96 -5.56
CA GLN A 70 0.93 -13.31 -6.37
C GLN A 70 0.98 -12.41 -7.61
N SER A 71 2.19 -12.16 -8.08
CA SER A 71 2.53 -11.80 -9.47
C SER A 71 2.10 -10.38 -9.86
N ALA A 72 2.96 -9.48 -10.37
CA ALA A 72 3.59 -9.57 -11.68
C ALA A 72 2.72 -10.17 -12.81
N GLU A 73 1.41 -10.29 -12.60
CA GLU A 73 0.42 -10.46 -13.64
C GLU A 73 -0.29 -9.13 -13.71
N THR A 74 0.04 -8.37 -14.75
CA THR A 74 -0.72 -7.25 -15.32
C THR A 74 -1.77 -6.71 -14.35
N ALA A 75 -1.42 -5.72 -13.53
CA ALA A 75 -2.35 -5.05 -12.60
C ALA A 75 -3.46 -4.35 -13.40
N SER A 76 -4.38 -5.15 -13.93
CA SER A 76 -5.48 -4.73 -14.77
C SER A 76 -6.52 -4.13 -13.86
N TRP A 77 -7.02 -2.95 -14.24
CA TRP A 77 -8.11 -2.32 -13.53
C TRP A 77 -9.34 -3.23 -13.52
N PRO A 78 -10.20 -3.13 -12.49
CA PRO A 78 -11.47 -3.85 -12.48
C PRO A 78 -12.24 -3.62 -13.79
N ARG A 79 -12.93 -4.65 -14.30
CA ARG A 79 -13.66 -4.57 -15.59
C ARG A 79 -14.64 -3.40 -15.68
N GLU A 80 -15.16 -2.96 -14.54
CA GLU A 80 -16.07 -1.80 -14.44
C GLU A 80 -15.36 -0.46 -14.65
N VAL A 81 -14.07 -0.40 -14.29
CA VAL A 81 -13.21 0.80 -14.38
C VAL A 81 -12.41 0.82 -15.68
N GLN A 82 -12.16 -0.35 -16.28
CA GLN A 82 -11.42 -0.48 -17.54
C GLN A 82 -11.92 0.46 -18.66
N PRO A 83 -13.25 0.65 -18.89
CA PRO A 83 -13.74 1.60 -19.90
C PRO A 83 -13.39 3.07 -19.60
N LEU A 84 -13.24 3.44 -18.32
CA LEU A 84 -12.81 4.80 -17.93
C LEU A 84 -11.32 4.99 -18.18
N VAL A 85 -10.53 3.96 -17.89
CA VAL A 85 -9.09 3.95 -18.16
C VAL A 85 -8.82 4.02 -19.66
N ASP A 86 -9.50 3.19 -20.45
CA ASP A 86 -9.35 3.17 -21.92
C ASP A 86 -9.77 4.51 -22.54
N TRP A 87 -10.89 5.08 -22.08
CA TRP A 87 -11.32 6.42 -22.49
C TRP A 87 -10.26 7.49 -22.17
N PHE A 88 -9.67 7.47 -20.98
CA PHE A 88 -8.65 8.45 -20.61
C PHE A 88 -7.33 8.26 -21.38
N MET A 89 -6.96 7.02 -21.70
CA MET A 89 -5.76 6.73 -22.49
C MET A 89 -5.88 7.15 -23.95
N THR A 90 -7.11 7.18 -24.49
CA THR A 90 -7.39 7.72 -25.83
C THR A 90 -7.55 9.24 -25.85
N LEU A 91 -7.67 9.87 -24.67
CA LEU A 91 -7.84 11.31 -24.53
C LEU A 91 -6.52 12.06 -24.77
N GLY A 92 -6.58 13.08 -25.64
CA GLY A 92 -5.49 14.04 -25.79
C GLY A 92 -5.31 14.90 -24.55
N THR A 93 -4.06 15.18 -24.18
CA THR A 93 -3.75 16.07 -23.05
C THR A 93 -4.20 17.50 -23.37
N PRO A 94 -5.10 18.12 -22.58
CA PRO A 94 -5.49 19.51 -22.78
C PRO A 94 -4.29 20.43 -22.56
N THR A 95 -4.15 21.50 -23.35
CA THR A 95 -3.08 22.50 -23.17
C THR A 95 -3.50 23.65 -22.26
N ALA A 96 -4.81 23.90 -22.13
CA ALA A 96 -5.37 25.01 -21.35
C ALA A 96 -5.83 24.55 -19.95
N ALA A 97 -5.62 25.40 -18.95
CA ALA A 97 -6.12 25.18 -17.59
C ALA A 97 -7.64 25.00 -17.59
N PHE A 98 -8.14 24.13 -16.73
CA PHE A 98 -9.56 23.84 -16.63
C PHE A 98 -9.98 23.61 -15.18
N GLN A 99 -11.26 23.85 -14.91
CA GLN A 99 -11.85 23.65 -13.61
C GLN A 99 -12.50 22.27 -13.52
N MET A 100 -12.11 21.51 -12.50
CA MET A 100 -12.56 20.15 -12.25
C MET A 100 -13.46 20.12 -11.01
N GLY A 101 -14.77 20.19 -11.24
CA GLY A 101 -15.76 20.36 -10.16
C GLY A 101 -15.70 21.75 -9.53
N GLU A 102 -16.37 21.93 -8.39
CA GLU A 102 -16.58 23.26 -7.81
C GLU A 102 -15.32 23.87 -7.17
N HIS A 103 -14.38 23.04 -6.70
CA HIS A 103 -13.25 23.50 -5.87
C HIS A 103 -11.86 23.11 -6.37
N ARG A 104 -11.71 22.43 -7.51
CA ARG A 104 -10.38 22.10 -8.05
C ARG A 104 -10.14 22.83 -9.36
N HIS A 105 -9.10 23.63 -9.40
CA HIS A 105 -8.63 24.28 -10.61
C HIS A 105 -7.30 23.67 -11.05
N ILE A 106 -7.29 23.03 -12.22
CA ILE A 106 -6.10 22.39 -12.79
C ILE A 106 -5.37 23.42 -13.64
N VAL A 107 -4.36 24.06 -13.04
CA VAL A 107 -3.55 25.12 -13.67
C VAL A 107 -2.52 24.54 -14.66
N ALA A 108 -2.06 23.30 -14.42
CA ALA A 108 -1.10 22.59 -15.27
C ALA A 108 -1.65 21.22 -15.72
N PRO A 109 -2.54 21.21 -16.73
CA PRO A 109 -3.15 19.99 -17.27
C PRO A 109 -2.14 18.89 -17.60
N GLU A 110 -1.02 19.22 -18.22
CA GLU A 110 -0.02 18.21 -18.62
C GLU A 110 0.59 17.46 -17.44
N LYS A 111 0.88 18.18 -16.35
CA LYS A 111 1.43 17.57 -15.13
C LYS A 111 0.39 16.68 -14.47
N PHE A 112 -0.86 17.14 -14.44
CA PHE A 112 -1.97 16.37 -13.88
C PHE A 112 -2.23 15.09 -14.68
N PHE A 113 -2.33 15.17 -16.01
CA PHE A 113 -2.53 14.02 -16.88
C PHE A 113 -1.37 13.03 -16.82
N ARG A 114 -0.13 13.52 -16.76
CA ARG A 114 1.06 12.68 -16.57
C ARG A 114 1.01 11.92 -15.24
N SER A 115 0.70 12.62 -14.15
CA SER A 115 0.55 11.98 -12.84
C SER A 115 -0.57 10.94 -12.85
N LEU A 116 -1.72 11.27 -13.45
CA LEU A 116 -2.85 10.35 -13.51
C LEU A 116 -2.56 9.12 -14.38
N ARG A 117 -1.80 9.26 -15.46
CA ARG A 117 -1.31 8.12 -16.24
C ARG A 117 -0.38 7.23 -15.42
N GLN A 118 0.56 7.81 -14.68
CA GLN A 118 1.45 7.05 -13.80
C GLN A 118 0.65 6.29 -12.73
N ASP A 119 -0.38 6.94 -12.16
CA ASP A 119 -1.26 6.29 -11.19
C ASP A 119 -2.07 5.15 -11.82
N ILE A 120 -2.49 5.30 -13.09
CA ILE A 120 -3.18 4.25 -13.86
C ILE A 120 -2.25 3.08 -14.16
N GLU A 121 -1.01 3.36 -14.58
CA GLU A 121 0.02 2.34 -14.85
C GLU A 121 0.46 1.60 -13.57
N ALA A 122 0.45 2.29 -12.43
CA ALA A 122 0.68 1.66 -11.12
C ALA A 122 -0.46 0.72 -10.69
N GLY A 123 -1.62 0.81 -11.34
CA GLY A 123 -2.75 -0.07 -11.15
C GLY A 123 -3.61 0.23 -9.90
N PRO A 124 -4.65 -0.59 -9.67
CA PRO A 124 -5.62 -0.37 -8.59
C PRO A 124 -5.02 -0.47 -7.19
N GLU A 125 -3.87 -1.12 -7.02
CA GLU A 125 -3.14 -1.19 -5.74
C GLU A 125 -2.15 -0.03 -5.53
N GLY A 126 -2.02 0.87 -6.51
CA GLY A 126 -1.17 2.05 -6.42
C GLY A 126 -1.64 3.04 -5.32
N PRO A 127 -0.79 4.01 -4.93
CA PRO A 127 -1.05 4.92 -3.81
C PRO A 127 -2.40 5.64 -3.89
N ARG A 128 -2.83 5.99 -5.11
CA ARG A 128 -4.13 6.65 -5.37
C ARG A 128 -5.19 5.69 -5.89
N GLY A 129 -4.79 4.52 -6.42
CA GLY A 129 -5.71 3.46 -6.86
C GLY A 129 -6.44 2.83 -5.68
N ARG A 130 -5.71 2.52 -4.60
CA ARG A 130 -6.24 1.80 -3.43
C ARG A 130 -7.38 2.53 -2.73
N HIS A 131 -7.34 3.87 -2.77
CA HIS A 131 -8.35 4.73 -2.15
C HIS A 131 -9.43 5.20 -3.14
N GLY A 132 -9.42 4.69 -4.39
CA GLY A 132 -10.38 5.06 -5.42
C GLY A 132 -10.22 6.50 -5.94
N VAL A 133 -9.13 7.18 -5.60
CA VAL A 133 -8.88 8.58 -6.00
C VAL A 133 -8.71 8.67 -7.52
N VAL A 134 -8.03 7.71 -8.13
CA VAL A 134 -7.89 7.62 -9.60
C VAL A 134 -9.26 7.52 -10.28
N ILE A 135 -10.16 6.70 -9.72
CA ILE A 135 -11.52 6.50 -10.28
C ILE A 135 -12.35 7.78 -10.13
N GLN A 136 -12.27 8.45 -8.98
CA GLN A 136 -12.94 9.74 -8.77
C GLN A 136 -12.45 10.79 -9.78
N ASP A 137 -11.14 10.87 -10.00
CA ASP A 137 -10.55 11.82 -10.93
C ASP A 137 -10.96 11.51 -12.38
N LEU A 138 -10.91 10.25 -12.80
CA LEU A 138 -11.39 9.81 -14.12
C LEU A 138 -12.89 10.11 -14.34
N THR A 139 -13.71 9.88 -13.33
CA THR A 139 -15.16 10.13 -13.39
C THR A 139 -15.46 11.62 -13.52
N ALA A 140 -14.78 12.45 -12.74
CA ALA A 140 -14.93 13.90 -12.80
C ALA A 140 -14.41 14.48 -14.12
N LEU A 141 -13.30 13.96 -14.67
CA LEU A 141 -12.83 14.33 -16.00
C LEU A 141 -13.84 13.95 -17.09
N LYS A 142 -14.40 12.74 -17.02
CA LYS A 142 -15.38 12.27 -18.00
C LYS A 142 -16.63 13.12 -17.99
N LYS A 143 -17.09 13.56 -16.82
CA LYS A 143 -18.23 14.48 -16.67
C LYS A 143 -17.94 15.90 -17.18
N LEU A 144 -16.68 16.31 -17.19
CA LEU A 144 -16.28 17.65 -17.65
C LEU A 144 -16.12 17.72 -19.17
N LEU A 145 -15.62 16.64 -19.77
CA LEU A 145 -15.24 16.58 -21.19
C LEU A 145 -16.30 15.91 -22.09
N ASN A 146 -17.43 15.49 -21.51
CA ASN A 146 -18.53 14.82 -22.19
C ASN A 146 -19.87 15.36 -21.70
#